data_AF-A0A971G8Z6-F1
#
_entry.id   AF-A0A971G8Z6-F1
#
_cell.length_a   1.000
_cell.length_b   1.000
_cell.length_c   1.000
_cell.angle_alpha   90.00
_cell.angle_beta   90.00
_cell.angle_gamma   90.00
#
_symmetry.space_group_name_H-M   'P 1'
#
loop_
_entity.id
_entity.type
_entity.pdbx_description
1 polymer ?
#
loop_
_entity_poly.entity_id
_entity_poly.type
_entity_poly.pdbx_seq_one_letter_code
_entity_poly.pdbx_strand_id
1 'polypeptide(L)'
;MDGNTAFRNTDIKGPGIFKRFSVLKLFYDEDEHRESYDENDCILKCLKQARQEWLIAVENFEQAENDDMIDYYIYKMKACQIRYNYLLKRAKELGLRNDLHEAQ
;
A
#
# COMPACT_ATOMS: atom_id res chain seq x y z
N MET A 1 -41.12 16.90 -42.42
CA MET A 1 -41.03 15.46 -42.69
C MET A 1 -39.64 15.17 -43.19
N ASP A 2 -38.77 14.35 -42.62
CA ASP A 2 -38.58 13.65 -41.35
C ASP A 2 -37.05 13.37 -41.36
N GLY A 3 -36.27 13.58 -40.31
CA GLY A 3 -36.22 12.68 -39.17
C GLY A 3 -34.76 12.26 -38.89
N ASN A 4 -34.36 12.44 -37.62
CA ASN A 4 -33.26 11.83 -36.86
C ASN A 4 -31.78 12.04 -37.27
N THR A 5 -30.91 12.63 -36.44
CA THR A 5 -30.53 12.44 -35.01
C THR A 5 -29.39 11.43 -34.82
N ALA A 6 -28.28 11.95 -34.28
CA ALA A 6 -27.19 11.28 -33.56
C ALA A 6 -26.21 10.44 -34.43
N PHE A 7 -24.91 10.34 -34.13
CA PHE A 7 -24.23 10.28 -32.85
C PHE A 7 -22.82 10.90 -32.94
N ARG A 8 -22.44 11.66 -31.92
CA ARG A 8 -21.07 12.09 -31.66
C ARG A 8 -20.33 10.88 -31.08
N ASN A 9 -19.48 10.21 -31.86
CA ASN A 9 -18.59 9.19 -31.31
C ASN A 9 -17.43 9.89 -30.59
N THR A 10 -17.59 10.04 -29.28
CA THR A 10 -16.45 10.12 -28.37
C THR A 10 -15.79 8.76 -28.37
N ASP A 11 -14.54 8.67 -28.83
CA ASP A 11 -13.73 7.47 -28.61
C ASP A 11 -13.56 7.28 -27.10
N ILE A 12 -14.35 6.34 -26.59
CA ILE A 12 -14.26 5.82 -25.24
C ILE A 12 -12.92 5.11 -25.17
N LYS A 13 -11.91 5.77 -24.58
CA LYS A 13 -10.71 5.10 -24.09
C LYS A 13 -11.16 4.13 -23.01
N GLY A 14 -11.30 2.86 -23.40
CA GLY A 14 -11.70 1.78 -22.50
C GLY A 14 -10.80 1.72 -21.26
N PRO A 15 -11.33 1.26 -20.12
CA PRO A 15 -10.56 1.19 -18.88
C PRO A 15 -9.43 0.19 -19.07
N GLY A 16 -8.21 0.72 -19.11
CA GLY A 16 -7.00 -0.07 -19.14
C GLY A 16 -7.00 -1.10 -18.01
N ILE A 17 -6.45 -2.25 -18.34
CA ILE A 17 -5.99 -3.40 -17.56
C ILE A 17 -5.36 -3.16 -16.16
N PHE A 18 -5.41 -1.95 -15.60
CA PHE A 18 -4.86 -1.55 -14.30
C PHE A 18 -5.79 -1.82 -13.09
N LYS A 19 -7.05 -2.24 -13.29
CA LYS A 19 -7.97 -2.59 -12.17
C LYS A 19 -7.67 -3.92 -11.45
N ARG A 20 -6.62 -4.65 -11.82
CA ARG A 20 -6.25 -5.91 -11.15
C ARG A 20 -5.43 -5.71 -9.87
N PHE A 21 -5.00 -4.49 -9.59
CA PHE A 21 -4.13 -4.16 -8.47
C PHE A 21 -4.85 -3.45 -7.32
N SER A 22 -6.19 -3.38 -7.34
CA SER A 22 -6.93 -2.55 -6.38
C SER A 22 -6.66 -2.96 -4.93
N VAL A 23 -6.89 -4.22 -4.57
CA VAL A 23 -7.02 -4.62 -3.16
C VAL A 23 -6.90 -6.13 -3.11
N LEU A 24 -5.84 -6.73 -3.69
CA LEU A 24 -5.55 -8.08 -3.23
C LEU A 24 -4.93 -7.93 -1.85
N LYS A 25 -5.83 -7.86 -0.85
CA LYS A 25 -5.56 -8.48 0.44
C LYS A 25 -4.53 -7.69 1.26
N LEU A 26 -4.97 -6.65 1.97
CA LEU A 26 -4.25 -6.03 3.10
C LEU A 26 -4.00 -7.01 4.28
N PHE A 27 -4.00 -8.32 4.00
CA PHE A 27 -4.05 -9.48 4.90
C PHE A 27 -5.41 -9.52 5.64
N TYR A 28 -6.21 -10.56 5.35
CA TYR A 28 -7.62 -10.74 5.75
C TYR A 28 -8.04 -10.08 7.08
N ASP A 29 -9.07 -9.23 7.01
CA ASP A 29 -10.19 -9.27 7.95
C ASP A 29 -11.47 -9.45 7.11
N GLU A 30 -12.21 -10.52 7.39
CA GLU A 30 -13.59 -10.67 6.91
C GLU A 30 -14.44 -9.64 7.64
N ASP A 31 -14.61 -8.44 7.08
CA ASP A 31 -15.75 -7.61 7.44
C ASP A 31 -16.24 -6.82 6.23
N GLU A 32 -17.50 -7.06 5.91
CA GLU A 32 -18.24 -6.62 4.73
C GLU A 32 -18.70 -5.16 4.89
N HIS A 33 -17.77 -4.23 5.14
CA HIS A 33 -18.06 -2.79 5.13
C HIS A 33 -17.17 -2.06 4.12
N ARG A 34 -17.69 -1.89 2.91
CA ARG A 34 -17.13 -1.00 1.87
C ARG A 34 -17.32 0.46 2.28
N GLU A 35 -16.51 0.95 3.21
CA GLU A 35 -16.20 2.37 3.23
C GLU A 35 -15.23 2.69 2.09
N SER A 36 -15.46 3.83 1.42
CA SER A 36 -14.58 4.36 0.39
C SER A 36 -13.24 4.73 1.03
N TYR A 37 -12.32 3.77 1.12
CA TYR A 37 -10.97 4.00 1.65
C TYR A 37 -10.29 5.12 0.86
N ASP A 38 -9.92 6.20 1.56
CA ASP A 38 -8.98 7.17 1.00
C ASP A 38 -7.63 6.47 0.80
N GLU A 39 -7.16 6.43 -0.44
CA GLU A 39 -5.89 5.82 -0.82
C GLU A 39 -4.74 6.42 0.00
N ASN A 40 -4.84 7.72 0.33
CA ASN A 40 -3.86 8.43 1.12
C ASN A 40 -3.78 7.90 2.56
N ASP A 41 -4.92 7.81 3.25
CA ASP A 41 -5.00 7.25 4.60
C ASP A 41 -4.51 5.81 4.66
N CYS A 42 -4.85 5.01 3.64
CA CYS A 42 -4.37 3.63 3.54
C CYS A 42 -2.85 3.56 3.46
N ILE A 43 -2.23 4.40 2.63
CA ILE A 43 -0.77 4.44 2.48
C ILE A 43 -0.09 4.91 3.76
N LEU A 44 -0.62 5.94 4.43
CA LEU A 44 -0.07 6.44 5.69
C LEU A 44 -0.16 5.38 6.80
N LYS A 45 -1.30 4.68 6.93
CA LYS A 45 -1.45 3.55 7.86
C LYS A 45 -0.47 2.43 7.56
N CYS A 46 -0.35 2.03 6.29
CA CYS A 46 0.59 1.00 5.87
C CYS A 46 2.04 1.39 6.14
N LEU A 47 2.39 2.66 5.96
CA LEU A 47 3.73 3.19 6.21
C LEU A 47 4.09 3.11 7.69
N LYS A 48 3.18 3.55 8.57
CA LYS A 48 3.32 3.43 10.04
C LYS A 48 3.49 1.97 10.46
N GLN A 49 2.65 1.09 9.94
CA GLN A 49 2.72 -0.34 10.22
C GLN A 49 4.05 -0.95 9.76
N ALA A 50 4.51 -0.66 8.54
CA ALA A 50 5.79 -1.17 8.03
C ALA A 50 6.99 -0.71 8.89
N ARG A 51 6.95 0.52 9.40
CA ARG A 51 7.95 1.03 10.35
C ARG A 51 7.91 0.28 11.67
N GLN A 52 6.73 0.08 12.24
CA GLN A 52 6.56 -0.63 13.50
C GLN A 52 6.99 -2.10 13.40
N GLU A 53 6.61 -2.80 12.32
CA GLU A 53 7.06 -4.16 12.04
C GLU A 53 8.59 -4.24 11.92
N TRP A 54 9.22 -3.22 11.31
CA TRP A 54 10.68 -3.15 11.23
C TRP A 54 11.32 -3.00 12.62
N LEU A 55 10.83 -2.08 13.44
CA LEU A 55 11.35 -1.89 14.82
C LEU A 55 11.19 -3.17 15.66
N ILE A 56 10.04 -3.82 15.57
CA ILE A 56 9.79 -5.11 16.24
C ILE A 56 10.75 -6.20 15.71
N ALA A 57 11.05 -6.22 14.42
CA ALA A 57 12.01 -7.17 13.86
C ALA A 57 13.44 -6.93 14.38
N VAL A 58 13.82 -5.66 14.59
CA VAL A 58 15.12 -5.29 15.20
C VAL A 58 15.16 -5.75 16.65
N GLU A 59 14.14 -5.44 17.45
CA GLU A 59 14.08 -5.83 18.87
C GLU A 59 14.14 -7.36 19.02
N ASN A 60 13.42 -8.10 18.18
CA ASN A 60 13.44 -9.56 18.23
C ASN A 60 14.75 -10.16 17.69
N PHE A 61 15.43 -9.50 16.75
CA PHE A 61 16.74 -9.94 16.29
C PHE A 61 17.74 -9.99 17.45
N GLU A 62 17.68 -9.03 18.37
CA GLU A 62 18.54 -9.02 19.56
C GLU A 62 18.29 -10.20 20.51
N GLN A 63 17.13 -10.84 20.42
CA GLN A 63 16.74 -12.00 21.22
C GLN A 63 16.89 -13.34 20.45
N ALA A 64 17.47 -13.32 19.24
CA ALA A 64 17.61 -14.54 18.44
C ALA A 64 18.62 -15.51 19.06
N GLU A 65 18.17 -16.74 19.35
CA GLU A 65 18.97 -17.75 20.08
C GLU A 65 19.73 -18.72 19.17
N ASN A 66 19.39 -18.78 17.88
CA ASN A 66 20.00 -19.71 16.94
C ASN A 66 20.13 -19.10 15.52
N ASP A 67 20.95 -19.74 14.70
CA ASP A 67 21.30 -19.27 13.35
C ASP A 67 20.07 -19.13 12.44
N ASP A 68 19.10 -20.05 12.54
CA ASP A 68 17.87 -19.98 11.74
C ASP A 68 17.03 -18.73 12.08
N MET A 69 16.96 -18.36 13.37
CA MET A 69 16.27 -17.16 13.83
C MET A 69 17.02 -15.90 13.40
N ILE A 70 18.35 -15.89 13.47
CA ILE A 70 19.19 -14.79 12.99
C ILE A 70 18.91 -14.53 11.51
N ASP A 71 18.97 -15.58 10.67
CA ASP A 71 18.67 -15.47 9.25
C ASP A 71 17.25 -14.98 8.99
N TYR A 72 16.27 -15.57 9.69
CA TYR A 72 14.87 -15.14 9.59
C TYR A 72 14.70 -13.64 9.85
N TYR A 73 15.26 -13.13 10.95
CA TYR A 73 15.11 -11.71 11.31
C TYR A 73 15.89 -10.79 10.37
N ILE A 74 17.04 -11.20 9.83
CA ILE A 74 17.75 -10.45 8.77
C ILE A 74 16.84 -10.30 7.53
N TYR A 75 16.25 -11.39 7.05
CA TYR A 75 15.34 -11.33 5.91
C TYR A 75 14.09 -10.51 6.21
N LYS A 76 13.53 -10.63 7.41
CA LYS A 76 12.36 -9.87 7.86
C LYS A 76 12.64 -8.38 7.89
N MET A 77 13.74 -7.95 8.51
CA MET A 77 14.16 -6.55 8.55
C MET A 77 14.34 -5.99 7.13
N LYS A 78 14.99 -6.74 6.23
CA LYS A 78 15.17 -6.34 4.83
C LYS A 78 13.83 -6.20 4.10
N ALA A 79 12.90 -7.11 4.32
CA ALA A 79 11.55 -7.04 3.73
C ALA A 79 10.77 -5.82 4.26
N CYS A 80 10.79 -5.57 5.57
CA CYS A 80 10.14 -4.41 6.17
C CYS A 80 10.74 -3.09 5.65
N GLN A 81 12.07 -3.00 5.53
CA GLN A 81 12.74 -1.83 4.98
C GLN A 81 12.35 -1.58 3.51
N ILE A 82 12.32 -2.62 2.68
CA ILE A 82 11.88 -2.50 1.27
C ILE A 82 10.44 -2.01 1.19
N ARG A 83 9.53 -2.60 1.99
CA ARG A 83 8.12 -2.21 2.07
C ARG A 83 7.97 -0.75 2.53
N TYR A 84 8.67 -0.34 3.59
CA TYR A 84 8.64 1.03 4.10
C TYR A 84 9.11 2.03 3.04
N ASN A 85 10.23 1.75 2.36
CA ASN A 85 10.78 2.63 1.33
C ASN A 85 9.83 2.77 0.12
N TYR A 86 9.19 1.67 -0.29
CA TYR A 86 8.17 1.70 -1.34
C TYR A 86 6.98 2.59 -0.96
N LEU A 87 6.42 2.38 0.24
CA LEU A 87 5.28 3.16 0.73
C LEU A 87 5.64 4.64 0.90
N LEU A 88 6.85 4.93 1.38
CA LEU A 88 7.35 6.29 1.52
C LEU A 88 7.47 6.99 0.16
N LYS A 89 7.95 6.28 -0.86
CA LYS A 89 7.99 6.79 -2.24
C LYS A 89 6.58 7.07 -2.75
N ARG A 90 5.64 6.14 -2.55
CA ARG A 90 4.24 6.30 -2.98
C ARG A 90 3.56 7.48 -2.29
N ALA A 91 3.74 7.64 -0.98
CA ALA A 91 3.19 8.78 -0.22
C ALA A 91 3.71 10.13 -0.76
N LYS A 92 5.00 10.20 -1.12
CA LYS A 92 5.60 11.40 -1.74
C LYS A 92 5.01 11.68 -3.12
N GLU A 93 4.77 10.66 -3.94
CA GLU A 93 4.14 10.80 -5.26
C GLU A 93 2.70 11.33 -5.18
N LEU A 94 1.99 11.02 -4.08
CA LEU A 94 0.63 11.51 -3.81
C LEU A 94 0.58 12.90 -3.15
N GLY A 95 1.74 13.50 -2.85
CA GLY A 95 1.81 14.84 -2.26
C GLY A 95 1.60 14.89 -0.74
N LEU A 96 1.62 13.74 -0.04
CA LEU A 96 1.38 13.61 1.40
C LEU A 96 2.58 14.03 2.26
N ARG A 97 3.39 14.99 1.80
CA ARG A 97 4.65 15.34 2.45
C ARG A 97 4.46 15.90 3.87
N ASN A 98 3.36 16.63 4.10
CA ASN A 98 3.08 17.24 5.39
C ASN A 98 2.65 16.18 6.43
N ASP A 99 1.93 15.14 6.00
CA ASP A 99 1.41 14.08 6.86
C ASP A 99 2.47 13.02 7.23
N LEU A 100 3.61 13.02 6.52
CA LEU A 100 4.76 12.15 6.83
C LEU A 100 5.41 12.48 8.17
N HIS A 101 5.37 13.75 8.62
CA HIS A 101 6.00 14.16 9.88
C HIS A 101 5.34 13.54 11.12
N GLU A 102 4.07 13.13 11.02
CA GLU A 102 3.34 12.44 12.10
C GLU A 102 3.51 10.91 12.06
N ALA A 103 4.23 10.39 11.07
CA ALA A 103 4.46 8.95 10.86
C ALA A 103 5.92 8.53 11.10
N GLN A 104 6.80 9.48 11.46
CA GLN A 104 8.21 9.26 11.75
C GLN A 104 8.46 9.16 13.25
#